data_AF-A0AAV5K5Q3-F1
#
_entry.id   AF-A0AAV5K5Q3-F1
#
_cell.length_a   1.000
_cell.length_b   1.000
_cell.length_c   1.000
_cell.angle_alpha   90.00
_cell.angle_beta   90.00
_cell.angle_gamma   90.00
#
_symmetry.space_group_name_H-M   'P 1'
#
loop_
_entity.id
_entity.type
_entity.pdbx_description
1 polymer ?
#
loop_
_entity_poly.entity_id
_entity_poly.type
_entity_poly.pdbx_seq_one_letter_code
_entity_poly.pdbx_strand_id
1 'polypeptide(L)' 'MQLLTRRGKKKYDIVQGDSAVADIITIESLQYDLNSIEAATNNFADGNRLGEGGFGVVYKGRFTNGQEIAVKRFWTRS' A
#
# COMPACT_ATOMS: atom_id res chain seq x y z
N MET A 1 -1.54 30.45 -4.71
CA MET A 1 -1.22 29.27 -3.88
C MET A 1 -0.84 28.13 -4.81
N GLN A 2 0.37 27.59 -4.70
CA GLN A 2 0.88 26.58 -5.63
C GLN A 2 0.31 25.21 -5.25
N LEU A 3 -0.51 24.62 -6.14
CA LEU A 3 -0.90 23.22 -6.02
C LEU A 3 0.29 22.35 -6.46
N LEU A 4 0.79 21.52 -5.54
CA LEU A 4 1.79 20.52 -5.88
C LEU A 4 1.14 19.45 -6.79
N THR A 5 1.56 19.42 -8.05
CA THR A 5 1.04 18.53 -9.09
C THR A 5 1.48 17.09 -8.89
N ARG A 6 0.59 16.17 -9.26
CA ARG A 6 0.75 14.72 -9.15
C ARG A 6 2.02 14.26 -9.89
N ARG A 7 2.94 13.58 -9.20
CA ARG A 7 4.09 12.90 -9.83
C ARG A 7 3.57 11.89 -10.86
N GLY A 8 3.99 12.05 -12.12
CA GLY A 8 3.63 11.17 -13.23
C GLY A 8 4.17 9.75 -13.04
N LYS A 9 3.39 8.75 -13.46
CA LYS A 9 3.85 7.36 -13.53
C LYS A 9 4.88 7.27 -14.66
N LYS A 10 6.14 6.97 -14.34
CA LYS A 10 7.15 6.61 -15.34
C LYS A 10 6.84 5.22 -15.88
N LYS A 11 6.76 5.10 -17.20
CA LYS A 11 6.71 3.83 -17.92
C LYS A 11 8.15 3.46 -18.32
N TYR A 12 8.54 2.22 -18.07
CA TYR A 12 9.81 1.65 -18.52
C TYR A 12 9.49 0.41 -19.35
N ASP A 13 9.99 0.38 -20.59
CA ASP A 13 9.76 -0.71 -21.55
C ASP A 13 10.63 -1.93 -21.22
N ILE A 14 10.05 -3.13 -21.30
CA ILE A 14 10.70 -4.40 -20.96
C ILE A 14 11.20 -5.06 -22.25
N VAL A 15 12.50 -5.37 -22.31
CA VAL A 15 13.10 -6.24 -23.35
C VAL A 15 13.56 -7.55 -22.70
N GLN A 16 13.26 -8.66 -23.35
CA GLN A 16 13.29 -10.03 -22.85
C GLN A 16 14.66 -10.71 -23.06
N GLY A 17 15.21 -11.37 -22.03
CA GLY A 17 16.36 -12.28 -22.17
C GLY A 17 17.06 -12.73 -20.87
N ASP A 18 16.86 -14.00 -20.53
CA ASP A 18 17.74 -14.96 -19.80
C ASP A 18 18.13 -14.76 -18.31
N SER A 19 17.86 -15.79 -17.49
CA SER A 19 18.16 -16.06 -16.05
C SER A 19 17.97 -14.97 -14.98
N ALA A 20 18.00 -13.68 -15.31
CA ALA A 20 17.65 -12.56 -14.43
C ALA A 20 16.13 -12.29 -14.37
N VAL A 21 15.34 -13.08 -15.09
CA VAL A 21 13.87 -12.98 -15.14
C VAL A 21 13.20 -13.52 -13.89
N ALA A 22 13.86 -14.41 -13.13
CA ALA A 22 13.36 -14.85 -11.83
C ALA A 22 13.25 -13.65 -10.89
N ASP A 23 14.33 -12.86 -10.72
CA ASP A 23 14.37 -11.68 -9.84
C ASP A 23 13.43 -10.53 -10.25
N ILE A 24 13.00 -10.50 -11.52
CA ILE A 24 12.00 -9.55 -12.04
C ILE A 24 10.57 -10.06 -11.80
N ILE A 25 10.35 -11.38 -11.84
CA ILE A 25 9.14 -11.99 -11.27
C ILE A 25 9.11 -11.76 -9.76
N THR A 26 10.30 -11.73 -9.13
CA THR A 26 10.53 -11.44 -7.71
C THR A 26 10.41 -9.94 -7.33
N ILE A 27 10.01 -9.05 -8.26
CA ILE A 27 9.27 -7.82 -7.91
C ILE A 27 7.83 -8.25 -7.61
N GLU A 28 7.75 -9.20 -6.69
CA GLU A 28 6.57 -9.89 -6.22
C GLU A 28 5.71 -8.82 -5.60
N SER A 29 4.61 -8.48 -6.25
CA SER A 29 3.31 -8.46 -5.60
C SER A 29 3.43 -8.42 -4.06
N LEU A 30 3.59 -7.21 -3.48
CA LEU A 30 3.41 -6.96 -2.05
C LEU A 30 1.92 -7.10 -1.72
N GLN A 31 1.39 -8.29 -1.97
CA GLN A 31 0.05 -8.72 -1.63
C GLN A 31 0.11 -9.19 -0.19
N TYR A 32 -0.63 -8.50 0.65
CA TYR A 32 -0.88 -8.92 2.01
C TYR A 32 -2.30 -9.46 2.06
N ASP A 33 -2.46 -10.60 2.72
CA ASP A 33 -3.76 -11.10 3.14
C ASP A 33 -4.44 -10.08 4.08
N LEU A 34 -5.76 -9.93 3.93
CA LEU A 34 -6.54 -8.98 4.71
C LEU A 34 -6.40 -9.22 6.22
N ASN A 35 -6.31 -10.48 6.63
CA ASN A 35 -6.12 -10.86 8.03
C ASN A 35 -4.81 -10.29 8.61
N SER A 36 -3.72 -10.31 7.84
CA SER A 36 -2.45 -9.70 8.25
C SER A 36 -2.59 -8.18 8.40
N ILE A 37 -3.33 -7.53 7.51
CA ILE A 37 -3.61 -6.08 7.58
C ILE A 37 -4.50 -5.73 8.79
N GLU A 38 -5.53 -6.54 9.06
CA GLU A 38 -6.40 -6.39 10.23
C GLU A 38 -5.60 -6.55 11.51
N ALA A 39 -4.79 -7.61 11.63
CA ALA A 39 -3.93 -7.83 12.78
C ALA A 39 -2.97 -6.65 13.00
N ALA A 40 -2.31 -6.18 11.94
CA ALA A 40 -1.36 -5.07 12.02
C ALA A 40 -2.03 -3.75 12.43
N THR A 41 -3.30 -3.54 12.09
CA THR A 41 -4.04 -2.29 12.37
C THR A 41 -4.96 -2.38 13.59
N ASN A 42 -4.92 -3.50 14.33
CA ASN A 42 -5.88 -3.82 15.40
C ASN A 42 -7.33 -3.71 14.91
N ASN A 43 -7.65 -4.42 13.83
CA ASN A 43 -8.93 -4.43 13.14
C ASN A 43 -9.42 -3.01 12.76
N PHE A 44 -8.52 -2.19 12.20
CA PHE A 44 -8.80 -0.80 11.86
C PHE A 44 -9.33 0.03 13.05
N ALA A 45 -8.80 -0.17 14.25
CA ALA A 45 -9.22 0.57 15.45
C ALA A 45 -9.09 2.09 15.28
N ASP A 46 -10.06 2.85 15.79
CA ASP A 46 -10.08 4.31 15.71
C ASP A 46 -8.83 4.97 16.32
N GLY A 47 -8.26 4.37 17.37
CA GLY A 47 -7.02 4.84 18.00
C GLY A 47 -5.78 4.79 17.07
N ASN A 48 -5.87 4.07 15.95
CA ASN A 48 -4.83 4.00 14.93
C ASN A 48 -5.09 4.93 13.73
N ARG A 49 -6.15 5.75 13.73
CA ARG A 49 -6.43 6.67 12.61
C ARG A 49 -5.33 7.72 12.47
N LEU A 50 -4.76 7.81 11.28
CA LEU A 50 -3.77 8.82 10.89
C LEU A 50 -4.40 9.99 10.15
N GLY A 51 -5.53 9.77 9.48
CA GLY A 51 -6.25 10.83 8.77
C GLY A 51 -7.39 10.32 7.91
N GLU A 52 -8.19 11.24 7.39
CA GLU A 52 -9.37 10.96 6.57
C GLU A 52 -9.46 11.96 5.41
N GLY A 53 -9.95 11.48 4.27
CA GLY A 53 -10.29 12.32 3.14
C GLY A 53 -11.40 11.71 2.30
N GLY A 54 -11.74 12.33 1.18
CA GLY A 54 -12.91 11.92 0.35
C GLY A 54 -12.86 10.51 -0.26
N PHE A 55 -11.80 9.74 0.00
CA PHE A 55 -11.62 8.36 -0.46
C PHE A 55 -11.44 7.39 0.70
N GLY A 56 -11.78 7.80 1.93
CA GLY A 56 -11.73 6.96 3.13
C GLY A 56 -10.62 7.32 4.11
N VAL A 57 -10.33 6.38 5.01
CA VAL A 57 -9.54 6.60 6.22
C VAL A 57 -8.19 5.88 6.13
N VAL A 58 -7.14 6.52 6.65
CA VAL A 58 -5.79 5.97 6.76
C VAL A 58 -5.54 5.54 8.20
N TYR A 59 -5.07 4.32 8.40
CA TYR A 59 -4.75 3.73 9.70
C TYR A 59 -3.27 3.42 9.81
N LYS A 60 -2.69 3.64 10.98
CA LYS A 60 -1.38 3.13 11.38
C LYS A 60 -1.49 1.63 11.64
N GLY A 61 -0.51 0.88 11.18
CA GLY A 61 -0.33 -0.51 11.58
C GLY A 61 1.12 -0.85 11.84
N ARG A 62 1.35 -1.99 12.47
CA ARG A 62 2.68 -2.55 12.67
C ARG A 62 2.62 -4.06 12.57
N PHE A 63 3.40 -4.64 11.67
CA PHE A 63 3.55 -6.09 11.58
C PHE A 63 4.40 -6.63 12.74
N THR A 64 4.33 -7.94 12.98
CA THR A 64 5.09 -8.62 14.05
C THR A 64 6.60 -8.50 13.88
N ASN A 65 7.09 -8.36 12.65
CA ASN A 65 8.49 -8.08 12.33
C ASN A 65 8.92 -6.63 12.69
N GLY A 66 8.01 -5.82 13.25
CA GLY A 66 8.25 -4.46 13.68
C GLY A 66 8.07 -3.41 12.58
N GLN A 67 7.83 -3.81 11.33
CA GLN A 67 7.61 -2.91 10.20
C GLN A 67 6.32 -2.10 10.39
N GLU A 68 6.45 -0.77 10.42
CA GLU A 68 5.31 0.14 10.45
C GLU A 68 4.71 0.32 9.05
N ILE A 69 3.39 0.40 8.99
CA ILE A 69 2.62 0.57 7.76
C ILE A 69 1.54 1.65 7.91
N ALA A 70 1.11 2.20 6.78
CA ALA A 70 -0.08 3.02 6.69
C ALA A 70 -1.06 2.36 5.71
N VAL A 71 -2.27 2.05 6.16
CA VAL A 71 -3.28 1.34 5.39
C VAL A 71 -4.44 2.28 5.07
N LYS A 72 -4.77 2.46 3.79
CA LYS A 72 -5.92 3.25 3.38
C LYS A 72 -7.12 2.36 3.09
N ARG A 73 -8.18 2.49 3.88
CA ARG A 73 -9.46 1.80 3.68
C ARG A 73 -10.38 2.68 2.84
N PHE A 74 -10.65 2.27 1.60
CA PHE A 74 -11.54 2.98 0.69
C PHE A 74 -13.00 2.74 1.04
N TRP A 75 -13.84 3.76 0.86
CA TRP A 75 -15.29 3.59 0.82
C TRP A 75 -15.72 3.23 -0.59
N THR A 76 -16.52 2.18 -0.73
CA THR A 76 -17.23 1.91 -1.98
C THR A 76 -18.46 2.82 -2.02
N ARG A 77 -18.65 3.55 -3.12
CA ARG A 77 -19.95 4.14 -3.44
C ARG A 77 -20.83 3.02 -3.98
N SER A 78 -21.95 2.76 -3.29
CA SER A 78 -23.04 1.92 -3.79
C SER A 78 -23.68 2.53 -5.03
#